data_AF-A0A842XQM9-F1
#
_entry.id   AF-A0A842XQM9-F1
#
_cell.length_a   1.000
_cell.length_b   1.000
_cell.length_c   1.000
_cell.angle_alpha   90.00
_cell.angle_beta   90.00
_cell.angle_gamma   90.00
#
_symmetry.space_group_name_H-M   'P 1'
#
loop_
_entity.id
_entity.type
_entity.pdbx_description
1 polymer ?
#
loop_
_entity_poly.entity_id
_entity_poly.type
_entity_poly.pdbx_seq_one_letter_code
_entity_poly.pdbx_strand_id
1 'polypeptide(L)' 'IKTKASARGTQDLVARGMDLSVAIRAAAEKVGGVGGGHNIAAGATIPASRKEDFLKELDTIVEMQLTSKVRP' A
#
# COMPACT_ATOMS: atom_id res chain seq x y z
N ILE A 1 10.17 -16.12 -10.11
CA ILE A 1 10.09 -16.14 -8.62
C ILE A 1 9.14 -15.03 -8.18
N LYS A 2 8.35 -15.26 -7.13
CA LYS A 2 7.43 -14.26 -6.56
C LYS A 2 7.91 -13.85 -5.17
N THR A 3 7.65 -12.62 -4.78
CA THR A 3 7.86 -12.09 -3.43
C THR A 3 6.51 -11.82 -2.78
N LYS A 4 6.38 -12.16 -1.50
CA LYS A 4 5.21 -11.80 -0.68
C LYS A 4 5.55 -10.61 0.19
N ALA A 5 4.61 -9.67 0.30
CA ALA A 5 4.70 -8.51 1.16
C ALA A 5 3.50 -8.49 2.12
N SER A 6 3.74 -8.07 3.37
CA SER A 6 2.73 -7.88 4.39
C SER A 6 2.94 -6.50 5.00
N ALA A 7 1.90 -5.66 4.98
CA ALA A 7 1.91 -4.33 5.57
C ALA A 7 1.02 -4.30 6.82
N ARG A 8 1.45 -3.53 7.81
CA ARG A 8 0.75 -3.29 9.08
C ARG A 8 0.82 -1.80 9.39
N GLY A 9 -0.29 -1.25 9.87
CA GLY A 9 -0.42 0.13 10.29
C GLY A 9 -0.86 0.25 11.76
N THR A 10 -0.96 1.49 12.25
CA THR A 10 -1.52 1.82 13.56
C THR A 10 -2.89 2.44 13.41
N GLN A 11 -3.68 2.42 14.48
CA GLN A 11 -4.99 3.07 14.51
C GLN A 11 -4.90 4.60 14.27
N ASP A 12 -3.83 5.26 14.73
CA ASP A 12 -3.59 6.69 14.47
C ASP A 12 -3.48 6.98 12.97
N LEU A 13 -2.66 6.20 12.24
CA LEU A 13 -2.49 6.38 10.80
C LEU A 13 -3.80 6.13 10.04
N VAL A 14 -4.57 5.11 10.45
CA VAL A 14 -5.90 4.85 9.87
C VAL A 14 -6.85 6.02 10.12
N ALA A 15 -6.90 6.57 11.34
CA ALA A 15 -7.71 7.74 11.65
C ALA A 15 -7.30 8.98 10.83
N ARG A 16 -6.01 9.10 10.52
CA ARG A 16 -5.46 10.15 9.64
C ARG A 16 -5.78 9.96 8.16
N GLY A 17 -6.27 8.80 7.75
CA GLY A 17 -6.76 8.54 6.38
C GLY A 17 -6.00 7.45 5.62
N MET A 18 -5.02 6.78 6.24
CA MET A 18 -4.35 5.64 5.62
C MET A 18 -5.30 4.45 5.45
N ASP A 19 -5.32 3.89 4.24
CA ASP A 19 -5.98 2.63 3.92
C ASP A 19 -4.98 1.73 3.16
N LEU A 20 -4.38 0.80 3.90
CA LEU A 20 -3.44 -0.16 3.34
C LEU A 20 -4.09 -1.16 2.39
N SER A 21 -5.40 -1.43 2.47
CA SER A 21 -6.07 -2.33 1.53
C SER A 21 -6.04 -1.73 0.13
N VAL A 22 -6.42 -0.46 0.02
CA VAL A 22 -6.41 0.28 -1.23
C VAL A 22 -4.98 0.47 -1.75
N ALA A 23 -4.06 0.92 -0.88
CA ALA A 23 -2.69 1.22 -1.28
C ALA A 23 -1.93 -0.02 -1.78
N ILE A 24 -2.02 -1.14 -1.05
CA ILE A 24 -1.36 -2.39 -1.42
C ILE A 24 -1.95 -2.98 -2.70
N ARG A 25 -3.28 -2.94 -2.86
CA ARG A 25 -3.94 -3.44 -4.07
C ARG A 25 -3.46 -2.68 -5.31
N ALA A 26 -3.56 -1.34 -5.28
CA ALA A 26 -3.19 -0.49 -6.40
C ALA A 26 -1.69 -0.63 -6.75
N ALA A 27 -0.81 -0.60 -5.74
CA ALA A 27 0.63 -0.78 -5.95
C ALA A 27 0.97 -2.16 -6.53
N ALA A 28 0.32 -3.22 -6.05
CA ALA A 28 0.54 -4.57 -6.56
C ALA A 28 0.05 -4.72 -8.01
N GLU A 29 -1.16 -4.26 -8.33
CA GLU A 29 -1.72 -4.31 -9.69
C GLU A 29 -0.82 -3.58 -10.69
N LYS A 30 -0.26 -2.42 -10.32
CA LYS A 30 0.65 -1.61 -11.15
C LYS A 30 1.91 -2.37 -11.59
N VAL A 31 2.41 -3.26 -10.76
CA VAL A 31 3.63 -4.06 -11.04
C VAL A 31 3.32 -5.48 -11.53
N GLY A 32 2.07 -5.78 -11.87
CA GLY A 32 1.64 -7.12 -12.32
C GLY A 32 1.55 -8.15 -11.18
N GLY A 33 1.36 -7.68 -9.95
CA GLY A 33 1.06 -8.49 -8.78
C GLY A 33 -0.43 -8.44 -8.40
N VAL A 34 -0.74 -9.03 -7.24
CA VAL A 34 -2.08 -8.99 -6.63
C VAL A 34 -1.95 -8.65 -5.15
N GLY A 35 -2.91 -7.91 -4.60
CA GLY A 35 -2.90 -7.53 -3.19
C GLY A 35 -4.26 -7.09 -2.67
N GLY A 36 -4.34 -6.90 -1.35
CA GLY A 36 -5.54 -6.43 -0.65
C GLY A 36 -5.52 -6.77 0.84
N GLY A 37 -6.62 -6.49 1.53
CA GLY A 37 -6.81 -6.79 2.95
C GLY A 37 -7.75 -5.80 3.63
N HIS A 38 -7.37 -5.34 4.82
CA HIS A 38 -8.06 -4.31 5.60
C HIS A 38 -7.24 -3.02 5.63
N ASN A 39 -7.88 -1.90 5.97
CA ASN A 39 -7.24 -0.59 6.08
C ASN A 39 -5.99 -0.57 6.99
N ILE A 40 -5.97 -1.36 8.07
CA ILE A 40 -4.83 -1.46 9.00
C ILE A 40 -3.82 -2.57 8.65
N ALA A 41 -4.21 -3.51 7.79
CA ALA A 41 -3.45 -4.74 7.56
C ALA A 41 -3.77 -5.35 6.20
N ALA A 42 -2.79 -5.35 5.30
CA ALA A 42 -2.94 -5.84 3.93
C ALA A 42 -1.69 -6.59 3.46
N GLY A 43 -1.80 -7.35 2.38
CA GLY A 43 -0.70 -8.12 1.81
C GLY A 43 -0.74 -8.18 0.30
N ALA A 44 0.41 -8.48 -0.31
CA ALA A 44 0.56 -8.60 -1.75
C ALA A 44 1.49 -9.75 -2.14
N THR A 45 1.31 -10.25 -3.36
CA THR A 45 2.25 -11.11 -4.06
C THR A 45 2.66 -10.43 -5.37
N ILE A 46 3.96 -10.18 -5.54
CA ILE A 46 4.52 -9.40 -6.64
C ILE A 46 5.66 -10.16 -7.34
N PRO A 47 6.01 -9.82 -8.60
CA PRO A 47 7.23 -10.31 -9.23
C PRO A 47 8.48 -9.88 -8.44
N ALA A 48 9.41 -10.80 -8.21
CA ALA A 48 10.61 -10.51 -7.41
C ALA A 48 11.51 -9.41 -8.04
N SER A 49 11.42 -9.19 -9.34
CA SER A 49 12.15 -8.16 -10.09
C SER A 49 11.54 -6.76 -9.99
N ARG A 50 10.35 -6.61 -9.39
CA ARG A 50 9.60 -5.34 -9.34
C ARG A 50 9.42 -4.81 -7.91
N LYS A 51 10.27 -5.25 -6.97
CA LYS A 51 10.19 -4.86 -5.56
C LYS A 51 10.36 -3.35 -5.36
N GLU A 52 11.35 -2.71 -5.98
CA GLU A 52 11.54 -1.27 -5.83
C GLU A 52 10.37 -0.47 -6.41
N ASP A 53 9.86 -0.85 -7.58
CA ASP A 53 8.72 -0.19 -8.20
C ASP A 53 7.45 -0.30 -7.34
N PHE A 54 7.22 -1.48 -6.76
CA PHE A 54 6.11 -1.69 -5.83
C PHE A 54 6.22 -0.77 -4.60
N LEU A 55 7.42 -0.64 -4.02
CA LEU A 55 7.63 0.23 -2.86
C LEU A 55 7.44 1.70 -3.21
N LYS A 56 7.92 2.18 -4.37
CA LYS A 56 7.71 3.57 -4.82
C LYS A 56 6.24 3.91 -5.03
N GLU A 57 5.51 3.00 -5.69
CA GLU A 57 4.07 3.19 -5.93
C GLU A 57 3.30 3.16 -4.60
N LEU A 58 3.62 2.22 -3.70
CA LEU A 58 3.00 2.14 -2.39
C LEU A 58 3.23 3.40 -1.56
N ASP A 59 4.47 3.91 -1.53
CA ASP A 59 4.85 5.13 -0.83
C ASP A 59 4.08 6.35 -1.34
N THR A 60 4.02 6.52 -2.67
CA THR A 60 3.26 7.58 -3.32
C THR A 60 1.78 7.54 -2.94
N ILE A 61 1.16 6.35 -2.93
CA ILE A 61 -0.26 6.22 -2.58
C ILE A 61 -0.50 6.52 -1.09
N VAL A 62 0.36 6.04 -0.19
CA VAL A 62 0.25 6.32 1.24
C VAL A 62 0.45 7.81 1.53
N GLU A 63 1.40 8.47 0.86
CA GLU A 63 1.59 9.92 0.95
C GLU A 63 0.33 10.67 0.53
N MET A 64 -0.26 10.32 -0.63
CA MET A 64 -1.52 10.92 -1.07
C MET A 64 -2.64 10.73 -0.04
N GLN A 65 -2.79 9.54 0.53
CA GLN A 65 -3.81 9.26 1.54
C GLN A 65 -3.64 10.13 2.80
N LEU A 66 -2.41 10.36 3.25
CA LEU A 66 -2.12 11.10 4.48
C LEU A 66 -2.05 12.62 4.30
N THR A 67 -1.79 13.10 3.08
CA THR A 67 -1.71 14.52 2.74
C THR A 67 -3.02 15.10 2.19
N SER A 68 -3.92 14.25 1.65
CA SER A 68 -5.22 14.69 1.12
C SER A 68 -6.16 15.28 2.20
N LYS A 69 -5.85 15.12 3.49
CA LYS A 69 -6.44 15.91 4.57
C LYS A 69 -5.59 17.15 4.86
N VAL A 70 -5.49 18.07 3.90
CA VAL A 70 -5.28 19.49 4.24
C VAL A 70 -6.56 19.93 4.95
N ARG A 71 -6.56 19.89 6.29
CA ARG A 71 -7.59 20.59 7.06
C ARG A 71 -7.32 22.09 6.94
N PRO A 72 -8.31 22.93 6.58
CA PRO A 72 -8.18 24.38 6.71
C PRO A 72 -7.95 24.78 8.18
#